data_AF-S9P3C8-F1
#
_entry.id   AF-S9P3C8-F1
#
_cell.length_a   1.000
_cell.length_b   1.000
_cell.length_c   1.000
_cell.angle_alpha   90.00
_cell.angle_beta   90.00
_cell.angle_gamma   90.00
#
_symmetry.space_group_name_H-M   'P 1'
#
loop_
_entity.id
_entity.type
_entity.pdbx_description
1 polymer ?
#
loop_
_entity_poly.entity_id
_entity_poly.type
_entity_poly.pdbx_seq_one_letter_code
_entity_poly.pdbx_strand_id
1 'polypeptide(L)'
;MRCWSLLLLLSAAPALSQENPPTEAPPAEAPAAEAPASESPRPSRRRSRTRSEAPAPAPTPTPTPAPAPAPAEEVPEPRPTSRTGSEPERIRKEAHALVDSLLAGDVRGSVGYLAFPFQLEERRFDAPESLVATWVKELRNKRTDLVTLYDIEVLPYAELERKYGKPPARLGAVIPRGTEVYAAVANLSGHAAVILYRQTDDGWKAFAYTD
;
A
#
# COMPACT_ATOMS: atom_id res chain seq x y z
N MET A 1 -0.06 -15.28 -28.00
CA MET A 1 0.08 -15.31 -26.53
C MET A 1 1.29 -14.48 -26.15
N ARG A 2 1.13 -13.15 -26.07
CA ARG A 2 2.21 -12.20 -25.78
C ARG A 2 1.65 -10.98 -25.03
N CYS A 3 2.41 -10.60 -24.00
CA CYS A 3 2.53 -9.29 -23.35
C CYS A 3 1.47 -8.87 -22.33
N TRP A 4 1.84 -8.94 -21.05
CA TRP A 4 1.45 -7.93 -20.06
C TRP A 4 2.41 -6.75 -20.14
N SER A 5 1.81 -5.56 -20.14
CA SER A 5 2.46 -4.27 -20.35
C SER A 5 3.11 -3.73 -19.07
N LEU A 6 4.02 -4.51 -18.50
CA LEU A 6 5.11 -4.02 -17.65
C LEU A 6 6.35 -3.72 -18.52
N LEU A 7 6.10 -3.17 -19.73
CA LEU A 7 7.06 -3.03 -20.84
C LEU A 7 6.92 -1.67 -21.56
N LEU A 8 6.70 -0.60 -20.80
CA LEU A 8 6.94 0.77 -21.29
C LEU A 8 7.92 1.55 -20.39
N LEU A 9 8.88 0.83 -19.81
CA LEU A 9 10.10 1.42 -19.29
C LEU A 9 11.30 0.71 -19.94
N LEU A 10 12.09 1.51 -20.66
CA LEU A 10 13.28 1.19 -21.47
C LEU A 10 13.05 0.66 -22.89
N SER A 11 12.71 1.57 -23.80
CA SER A 11 13.21 1.50 -25.17
C SER A 11 14.47 2.36 -25.29
N ALA A 12 15.63 1.72 -25.13
CA ALA A 12 16.92 2.16 -25.66
C ALA A 12 17.84 0.93 -25.75
N ALA A 13 18.01 0.41 -26.96
CA ALA A 13 19.02 -0.60 -27.30
C ALA A 13 20.42 0.08 -27.41
N PRO A 14 21.56 -0.65 -27.49
CA PRO A 14 21.79 -1.67 -28.51
C PRO A 14 22.47 -2.97 -28.04
N ALA A 15 22.47 -3.91 -29.00
CA ALA A 15 23.06 -5.23 -29.03
C ALA A 15 24.53 -5.30 -28.58
N LEU A 16 24.91 -6.44 -27.98
CA LEU A 16 26.04 -7.27 -28.42
C LEU A 16 25.83 -8.73 -27.96
N SER A 17 26.28 -9.64 -28.83
CA SER A 17 26.32 -11.10 -28.74
C SER A 17 26.89 -11.66 -27.44
N GLN A 18 26.50 -12.90 -27.09
CA GLN A 18 27.35 -14.10 -27.22
C GLN A 18 27.01 -15.19 -26.17
N GLU A 19 26.58 -16.34 -26.68
CA GLU A 19 26.87 -17.74 -26.35
C GLU A 19 27.03 -18.25 -24.89
N ASN A 20 26.43 -19.42 -24.66
CA ASN A 20 26.29 -20.22 -23.44
C ASN A 20 27.61 -20.83 -22.90
N PRO A 21 27.60 -21.48 -21.71
CA PRO A 21 28.73 -21.65 -20.77
C PRO A 21 29.29 -23.11 -20.88
N PRO A 22 29.96 -23.80 -19.92
CA PRO A 22 29.89 -23.76 -18.44
C PRO A 22 31.26 -23.69 -17.74
N THR A 23 31.29 -23.67 -16.39
CA THR A 23 32.15 -24.52 -15.53
C THR A 23 32.24 -23.97 -14.09
N GLU A 24 31.63 -24.75 -13.18
CA GLU A 24 32.15 -25.14 -11.86
C GLU A 24 32.08 -24.16 -10.66
N ALA A 25 31.56 -24.71 -9.56
CA ALA A 25 31.41 -24.13 -8.24
C ALA A 25 32.38 -24.86 -7.26
N PRO A 26 32.51 -24.42 -5.99
CA PRO A 26 33.73 -23.95 -5.34
C PRO A 26 34.38 -25.02 -4.42
N PRO A 27 35.45 -24.69 -3.65
CA PRO A 27 35.21 -24.42 -2.22
C PRO A 27 36.19 -23.45 -1.52
N ALA A 28 35.74 -23.02 -0.32
CA ALA A 28 36.50 -22.46 0.82
C ALA A 28 37.18 -21.09 0.58
N GLU A 29 37.13 -20.11 1.48
CA GLU A 29 37.50 -20.20 2.89
C GLU A 29 37.04 -18.91 3.61
N ALA A 30 36.42 -19.05 4.78
CA ALA A 30 36.39 -18.02 5.82
C ALA A 30 37.44 -18.43 6.86
N PRO A 31 38.14 -17.50 7.53
CA PRO A 31 37.62 -17.02 8.82
C PRO A 31 38.09 -15.60 9.25
N ALA A 32 37.65 -15.25 10.46
CA ALA A 32 38.10 -14.20 11.38
C ALA A 32 37.59 -12.78 11.08
N ALA A 33 36.59 -12.26 11.81
CA ALA A 33 36.61 -11.87 13.23
C ALA A 33 37.64 -10.77 13.53
N GLU A 34 37.15 -9.53 13.64
CA GLU A 34 37.64 -8.55 14.62
C GLU A 34 36.60 -7.44 14.80
N ALA A 35 35.92 -7.46 15.94
CA ALA A 35 35.50 -6.23 16.62
C ALA A 35 36.76 -5.67 17.31
N PRO A 36 36.90 -4.34 17.46
CA PRO A 36 36.48 -3.79 18.74
C PRO A 36 35.97 -2.33 18.72
N ALA A 37 35.14 -2.08 19.73
CA ALA A 37 35.18 -0.94 20.65
C ALA A 37 34.97 0.50 20.13
N SER A 38 33.85 1.05 20.62
CA SER A 38 33.80 2.28 21.42
C SER A 38 34.46 3.54 20.88
N GLU A 39 33.62 4.50 20.50
CA GLU A 39 33.82 5.86 20.99
C GLU A 39 32.49 6.61 21.15
N SER A 40 32.08 6.77 22.42
CA SER A 40 31.21 7.87 22.84
C SER A 40 32.10 9.01 23.32
N PRO A 41 31.88 10.23 22.83
CA PRO A 41 32.08 11.42 23.65
C PRO A 41 30.81 12.28 23.69
N ARG A 42 30.15 12.22 24.86
CA ARG A 42 29.73 13.30 25.78
C ARG A 42 29.16 14.65 25.27
N PRO A 43 28.35 15.31 26.12
CA PRO A 43 27.30 16.24 25.71
C PRO A 43 27.77 17.70 25.67
N SER A 44 27.26 18.45 24.69
CA SER A 44 27.39 19.90 24.64
C SER A 44 26.25 20.58 25.39
N ARG A 45 26.59 21.02 26.61
CA ARG A 45 25.93 22.07 27.39
C ARG A 45 25.84 23.39 26.60
N ARG A 46 24.87 24.22 27.03
CA ARG A 46 24.71 25.69 26.92
C ARG A 46 23.61 26.11 25.96
N ARG A 47 22.72 27.06 26.29
CA ARG A 47 22.66 28.03 27.39
C ARG A 47 21.19 28.49 27.47
N SER A 48 20.69 28.60 28.68
CA SER A 48 19.50 29.37 29.03
C SER A 48 19.68 30.83 28.59
N ARG A 49 18.65 31.42 27.98
CA ARG A 49 18.40 32.85 28.03
C ARG A 49 16.95 33.08 28.44
N THR A 50 16.83 33.49 29.70
CA THR A 50 15.74 34.21 30.31
C THR A 50 15.45 35.51 29.56
N ARG A 51 14.19 35.82 29.29
CA ARG A 51 13.72 37.20 29.33
C ARG A 51 12.31 37.24 29.91
N SER A 52 12.25 37.76 31.14
CA SER A 52 11.05 38.20 31.83
C SER A 52 10.32 39.28 31.04
N GLU A 53 8.99 39.19 31.01
CA GLU A 53 8.14 40.38 31.01
C GLU A 53 6.90 40.09 31.86
N ALA A 54 6.59 41.02 32.76
CA ALA A 54 5.49 41.06 33.73
C ALA A 54 5.22 42.55 34.02
N PRO A 55 4.09 42.98 34.61
CA PRO A 55 2.72 42.42 34.59
C PRO A 55 1.60 43.49 34.43
N ALA A 56 0.35 42.99 34.28
CA ALA A 56 -0.95 43.53 34.79
C ALA A 56 -1.57 44.80 34.11
N PRO A 57 -2.89 45.12 34.30
CA PRO A 57 -3.93 44.50 35.15
C PRO A 57 -5.31 44.22 34.49
N ALA A 58 -6.14 43.42 35.16
CA ALA A 58 -7.62 43.32 35.02
C ALA A 58 -8.28 44.26 36.07
N PRO A 59 -9.53 44.80 35.88
CA PRO A 59 -10.81 44.07 36.10
C PRO A 59 -11.99 44.57 35.21
N THR A 60 -13.14 43.90 35.02
CA THR A 60 -14.35 43.84 35.90
C THR A 60 -15.51 43.17 35.10
N PRO A 61 -16.44 42.39 35.71
CA PRO A 61 -17.52 41.67 35.01
C PRO A 61 -18.90 42.38 34.95
N THR A 62 -19.84 41.79 34.17
CA THR A 62 -21.35 41.83 34.23
C THR A 62 -22.05 42.81 33.25
N PRO A 63 -23.31 42.62 32.74
CA PRO A 63 -24.29 41.50 32.77
C PRO A 63 -24.80 40.97 31.39
N THR A 64 -25.49 39.83 31.47
CA THR A 64 -26.41 39.18 30.50
C THR A 64 -27.53 40.09 29.95
N PRO A 65 -27.89 39.90 28.66
CA PRO A 65 -29.30 39.76 28.26
C PRO A 65 -29.61 38.40 27.57
N ALA A 66 -30.81 37.87 27.85
CA ALA A 66 -31.43 36.68 27.25
C ALA A 66 -32.33 37.06 26.03
N PRO A 67 -33.13 36.15 25.41
CA PRO A 67 -32.80 35.00 24.55
C PRO A 67 -33.37 35.11 23.10
N ALA A 68 -32.88 34.22 22.21
CA ALA A 68 -33.49 33.68 20.96
C ALA A 68 -33.69 34.60 19.71
N PRO A 69 -33.72 34.07 18.45
CA PRO A 69 -33.78 32.67 17.99
C PRO A 69 -32.64 32.21 17.04
N ALA A 70 -32.45 30.89 16.95
CA ALA A 70 -31.76 30.16 15.87
C ALA A 70 -32.53 30.32 14.52
N PRO A 71 -32.06 29.88 13.32
CA PRO A 71 -30.99 28.90 13.04
C PRO A 71 -30.06 29.25 11.86
N ALA A 72 -28.81 28.80 11.90
CA ALA A 72 -28.08 28.49 10.69
C ALA A 72 -27.27 27.23 10.96
N GLU A 73 -27.62 26.19 10.22
CA GLU A 73 -27.02 24.87 10.23
C GLU A 73 -25.51 25.00 10.00
N GLU A 74 -24.74 24.97 11.08
CA GLU A 74 -23.34 24.62 11.02
C GLU A 74 -23.29 23.11 10.77
N VAL A 75 -23.18 22.77 9.49
CA VAL A 75 -22.89 21.41 9.00
C VAL A 75 -21.79 20.82 9.89
N PRO A 76 -22.06 19.77 10.68
CA PRO A 76 -21.00 19.15 11.45
C PRO A 76 -20.06 18.47 10.47
N GLU A 77 -18.93 19.12 10.22
CA GLU A 77 -17.72 18.50 9.68
C GLU A 77 -17.45 17.26 10.56
N PRO A 78 -17.49 16.03 10.00
CA PRO A 78 -17.33 14.83 10.81
C PRO A 78 -15.89 14.78 11.29
N ARG A 79 -15.65 15.27 12.51
CA ARG A 79 -14.46 14.92 13.29
C ARG A 79 -14.44 13.39 13.40
N PRO A 80 -13.41 12.68 12.90
CA PRO A 80 -13.36 11.23 12.99
C PRO A 80 -13.19 10.84 14.46
N THR A 81 -14.32 10.49 15.08
CA THR A 81 -14.34 9.86 16.38
C THR A 81 -13.86 8.42 16.23
N SER A 82 -12.86 8.08 17.03
CA SER A 82 -12.75 6.77 17.69
C SER A 82 -12.23 5.60 16.85
N ARG A 83 -10.92 5.36 16.93
CA ARG A 83 -10.23 4.06 17.17
C ARG A 83 -10.63 2.80 16.35
N THR A 84 -11.46 2.94 15.33
CA THR A 84 -11.93 1.93 14.38
C THR A 84 -12.11 2.69 13.06
N GLY A 85 -11.11 2.65 12.18
CA GLY A 85 -11.16 3.35 10.90
C GLY A 85 -12.35 2.89 10.05
N SER A 86 -12.77 3.75 9.12
CA SER A 86 -13.80 3.39 8.14
C SER A 86 -13.36 2.17 7.32
N GLU A 87 -14.30 1.39 6.76
CA GLU A 87 -13.93 0.22 5.95
C GLU A 87 -12.97 0.57 4.80
N PRO A 88 -13.18 1.68 4.06
CA PRO A 88 -12.24 2.13 3.05
C PRO A 88 -10.83 2.41 3.60
N GLU A 89 -10.71 2.96 4.81
CA GLU A 89 -9.39 3.17 5.46
C GLU A 89 -8.71 1.84 5.82
N ARG A 90 -9.49 0.87 6.31
CA ARG A 90 -8.97 -0.48 6.62
C ARG A 90 -8.47 -1.15 5.35
N ILE A 91 -9.27 -1.14 4.28
CA ILE A 91 -8.91 -1.71 2.99
C ILE A 91 -7.71 -0.97 2.40
N ARG A 92 -7.65 0.36 2.51
CA ARG A 92 -6.49 1.13 2.06
C ARG A 92 -5.21 0.68 2.76
N LYS A 93 -5.27 0.45 4.08
CA LYS A 93 -4.12 -0.05 4.85
C LYS A 93 -3.70 -1.45 4.41
N GLU A 94 -4.64 -2.37 4.23
CA GLU A 94 -4.36 -3.73 3.73
C GLU A 94 -3.76 -3.68 2.32
N ALA A 95 -4.29 -2.82 1.44
CA ALA A 95 -3.78 -2.63 0.09
C ALA A 95 -2.37 -2.05 0.07
N HIS A 96 -2.08 -1.09 0.94
CA HIS A 96 -0.73 -0.55 1.08
C HIS A 96 0.24 -1.66 1.52
N ALA A 97 -0.12 -2.44 2.54
CA ALA A 97 0.71 -3.54 3.04
C ALA A 97 0.95 -4.63 1.97
N LEU A 98 -0.09 -4.97 1.20
CA LEU A 98 0.03 -5.92 0.09
C LEU A 98 0.97 -5.39 -1.00
N VAL A 99 0.77 -4.16 -1.46
CA VAL A 99 1.61 -3.54 -2.50
C VAL A 99 3.05 -3.42 -2.02
N ASP A 100 3.29 -2.95 -0.79
CA ASP A 100 4.64 -2.85 -0.22
C ASP A 100 5.33 -4.22 -0.17
N SER A 101 4.61 -5.28 0.21
CA SER A 101 5.14 -6.64 0.23
C SER A 101 5.55 -7.10 -1.18
N LEU A 102 4.73 -6.81 -2.19
CA LEU A 102 5.04 -7.14 -3.59
C LEU A 102 6.23 -6.33 -4.13
N LEU A 103 6.31 -5.03 -3.80
CA LEU A 103 7.41 -4.16 -4.21
C LEU A 103 8.74 -4.56 -3.55
N ALA A 104 8.69 -4.99 -2.29
CA ALA A 104 9.84 -5.53 -1.56
C ALA A 104 10.25 -6.93 -2.03
N GLY A 105 9.47 -7.57 -2.92
CA GLY A 105 9.71 -8.94 -3.39
C GLY A 105 9.34 -10.02 -2.36
N ASP A 106 8.65 -9.67 -1.27
CA ASP A 106 8.15 -10.61 -0.27
C ASP A 106 6.81 -11.22 -0.70
N VAL A 107 6.93 -12.16 -1.64
CA VAL A 107 5.78 -12.91 -2.17
C VAL A 107 5.17 -13.86 -1.14
N ARG A 108 5.95 -14.30 -0.14
CA ARG A 108 5.43 -15.22 0.89
C ARG A 108 4.62 -14.46 1.93
N GLY A 109 5.09 -13.28 2.35
CA GLY A 109 4.34 -12.39 3.23
C GLY A 109 3.04 -11.89 2.61
N SER A 110 3.00 -11.70 1.27
CA SER A 110 1.81 -11.20 0.60
C SER A 110 0.59 -12.14 0.70
N VAL A 111 0.81 -13.46 0.83
CA VAL A 111 -0.27 -14.47 0.94
C VAL A 111 -1.20 -14.20 2.11
N GLY A 112 -0.69 -13.63 3.21
CA GLY A 112 -1.49 -13.30 4.39
C GLY A 112 -2.59 -12.27 4.13
N TYR A 113 -2.48 -11.49 3.05
CA TYR A 113 -3.48 -10.47 2.66
C TYR A 113 -4.50 -10.99 1.65
N LEU A 114 -4.36 -12.25 1.20
CA LEU A 114 -5.16 -12.79 0.10
C LEU A 114 -6.24 -13.74 0.59
N ALA A 115 -7.36 -13.74 -0.11
CA ALA A 115 -8.38 -14.76 -0.01
C ALA A 115 -8.31 -15.68 -1.24
N PHE A 116 -8.34 -16.98 -0.99
CA PHE A 116 -8.43 -17.98 -2.03
C PHE A 116 -9.89 -18.40 -2.24
N PRO A 117 -10.28 -18.74 -3.48
CA PRO A 117 -9.48 -18.71 -4.71
C PRO A 117 -9.18 -17.27 -5.16
N PHE A 118 -7.94 -17.05 -5.63
CA PHE A 118 -7.42 -15.75 -6.02
C PHE A 118 -7.35 -15.62 -7.54
N GLN A 119 -7.88 -14.52 -8.08
CA GLN A 119 -7.84 -14.23 -9.51
C GLN A 119 -6.70 -13.25 -9.81
N LEU A 120 -5.61 -13.76 -10.34
CA LEU A 120 -4.57 -12.93 -10.91
C LEU A 120 -4.87 -12.78 -12.39
N GLU A 121 -5.55 -11.69 -12.74
CA GLU A 121 -5.86 -11.33 -14.12
C GLU A 121 -6.66 -12.37 -14.89
N GLU A 122 -6.06 -13.13 -15.81
CA GLU A 122 -6.76 -14.18 -16.56
C GLU A 122 -6.67 -15.54 -15.85
N ARG A 123 -5.79 -15.70 -14.86
CA ARG A 123 -5.55 -16.97 -14.20
C ARG A 123 -6.13 -16.99 -12.79
N ARG A 124 -6.91 -18.03 -12.52
CA ARG A 124 -7.38 -18.37 -11.19
C ARG A 124 -6.38 -19.28 -10.48
N PHE A 125 -6.15 -19.01 -9.21
CA PHE A 125 -5.31 -19.78 -8.33
C PHE A 125 -6.13 -20.24 -7.12
N ASP A 126 -6.32 -21.55 -6.97
CA ASP A 126 -7.09 -22.11 -5.86
C ASP A 126 -6.24 -22.29 -4.59
N ALA A 127 -4.91 -22.30 -4.72
CA ALA A 127 -3.97 -22.53 -3.63
C ALA A 127 -2.78 -21.54 -3.64
N PRO A 128 -2.28 -21.13 -2.46
CA PRO A 128 -1.24 -20.11 -2.35
C PRO A 128 0.09 -20.50 -2.99
N GLU A 129 0.48 -21.77 -2.93
CA GLU A 129 1.78 -22.25 -3.44
C GLU A 129 1.95 -21.97 -4.93
N SER A 130 0.87 -22.18 -5.69
CA SER A 130 0.83 -21.95 -7.14
C SER A 130 0.91 -20.47 -7.52
N LEU A 131 0.27 -19.61 -6.71
CA LEU A 131 0.35 -18.16 -6.88
C LEU A 131 1.75 -17.64 -6.55
N VAL A 132 2.31 -18.07 -5.42
CA VAL A 132 3.66 -17.70 -4.98
C VAL A 132 4.70 -18.10 -6.03
N ALA A 133 4.64 -19.33 -6.54
CA ALA A 133 5.56 -19.77 -7.59
C ALA A 133 5.48 -18.90 -8.85
N THR A 134 4.27 -18.45 -9.20
CA THR A 134 4.06 -17.54 -10.33
C THR A 134 4.67 -16.16 -10.05
N TRP A 135 4.32 -15.53 -8.93
CA TRP A 135 4.85 -14.21 -8.57
C TRP A 135 6.35 -14.20 -8.34
N VAL A 136 6.94 -15.23 -7.73
CA VAL A 136 8.41 -15.34 -7.62
C VAL A 136 9.06 -15.35 -9.00
N LYS A 137 8.49 -16.08 -9.96
CA LYS A 137 9.00 -16.13 -11.33
C LYS A 137 8.88 -14.78 -12.03
N GLU A 138 7.72 -14.14 -11.92
CA GLU A 138 7.45 -12.86 -12.59
C GLU A 138 8.28 -11.72 -11.99
N LEU A 139 8.37 -11.63 -10.65
CA LEU A 139 9.04 -10.52 -9.97
C LEU A 139 10.57 -10.63 -9.98
N ARG A 140 11.16 -11.84 -10.05
CA ARG A 140 12.63 -12.02 -10.01
C ARG A 140 13.37 -11.24 -11.10
N ASN A 141 12.76 -11.06 -12.27
CA ASN A 141 13.39 -10.37 -13.40
C ASN A 141 12.90 -8.91 -13.55
N LYS A 142 12.14 -8.39 -12.59
CA LYS A 142 11.56 -7.05 -12.62
C LYS A 142 12.24 -6.15 -11.60
N ARG A 143 12.51 -4.92 -12.01
CA ARG A 143 13.01 -3.87 -11.12
C ARG A 143 11.87 -3.24 -10.34
N THR A 144 11.33 -3.98 -9.37
CA THR A 144 10.28 -3.47 -8.47
C THR A 144 10.78 -2.28 -7.64
N ASP A 145 12.10 -2.16 -7.48
CA ASP A 145 12.79 -1.01 -6.86
C ASP A 145 12.54 0.33 -7.60
N LEU A 146 12.20 0.28 -8.88
CA LEU A 146 11.88 1.48 -9.67
C LEU A 146 10.39 1.84 -9.65
N VAL A 147 9.56 0.98 -9.04
CA VAL A 147 8.12 1.21 -8.98
C VAL A 147 7.81 2.04 -7.75
N THR A 148 7.14 3.17 -7.95
CA THR A 148 6.72 4.07 -6.87
C THR A 148 5.21 4.00 -6.74
N LEU A 149 4.72 3.71 -5.54
CA LEU A 149 3.31 3.83 -5.20
C LEU A 149 2.99 5.31 -4.91
N TYR A 150 2.17 5.94 -5.76
CA TYR A 150 1.77 7.34 -5.58
C TYR A 150 0.54 7.50 -4.70
N ASP A 151 -0.49 6.68 -4.95
CA ASP A 151 -1.75 6.75 -4.22
C ASP A 151 -2.50 5.42 -4.29
N ILE A 152 -3.40 5.21 -3.32
CA ILE A 152 -4.39 4.13 -3.33
C ILE A 152 -5.78 4.71 -3.07
N GLU A 153 -6.58 4.74 -4.11
CA GLU A 153 -7.98 5.11 -4.02
C GLU A 153 -8.82 3.86 -3.73
N VAL A 154 -9.70 3.92 -2.73
CA VAL A 154 -10.56 2.80 -2.35
C VAL A 154 -12.01 3.19 -2.57
N LEU A 155 -12.70 2.37 -3.35
CA LEU A 155 -14.06 2.62 -3.84
C LEU A 155 -14.92 1.37 -3.66
N PRO A 156 -16.22 1.50 -3.35
CA PRO A 156 -17.17 0.42 -3.59
C PRO A 156 -17.12 -0.02 -5.06
N TYR A 157 -17.31 -1.30 -5.33
CA TYR A 157 -17.22 -1.84 -6.71
C TYR A 157 -18.17 -1.14 -7.69
N ALA A 158 -19.37 -0.76 -7.25
CA ALA A 158 -20.32 0.00 -8.07
C ALA A 158 -19.80 1.40 -8.45
N GLU A 159 -18.99 2.03 -7.60
CA GLU A 159 -18.40 3.34 -7.89
C GLU A 159 -17.18 3.22 -8.81
N LEU A 160 -16.38 2.16 -8.67
CA LEU A 160 -15.33 1.82 -9.62
C LEU A 160 -15.91 1.70 -11.04
N GLU A 161 -17.03 0.99 -11.21
CA GLU A 161 -17.69 0.84 -12.51
C GLU A 161 -18.14 2.17 -13.12
N ARG A 162 -18.56 3.12 -12.27
CA ARG A 162 -18.97 4.46 -12.71
C ARG A 162 -17.78 5.34 -13.07
N LYS A 163 -16.67 5.23 -12.35
CA LYS A 163 -15.50 6.11 -12.50
C LYS A 163 -14.54 5.63 -13.59
N TYR A 164 -14.27 4.33 -13.63
CA TYR A 164 -13.29 3.71 -14.53
C TYR A 164 -13.92 2.88 -15.65
N GLY A 165 -15.26 2.77 -15.65
CA GLY A 165 -15.98 1.91 -16.57
C GLY A 165 -16.00 0.47 -16.11
N LYS A 166 -16.56 -0.41 -16.95
CA LYS A 166 -16.73 -1.82 -16.60
C LYS A 166 -15.35 -2.49 -16.47
N PRO A 167 -15.02 -3.07 -15.31
CA PRO A 167 -13.77 -3.78 -15.17
C PRO A 167 -13.72 -4.96 -16.16
N PRO A 168 -12.51 -5.38 -16.55
CA PRO A 168 -12.33 -6.54 -17.42
C PRO A 168 -13.18 -7.72 -16.96
N ALA A 169 -13.87 -8.41 -17.88
CA ALA A 169 -14.81 -9.49 -17.56
C ALA A 169 -14.19 -10.61 -16.69
N ARG A 170 -12.86 -10.74 -16.76
CA ARG A 170 -12.02 -11.60 -15.93
C ARG A 170 -12.12 -11.33 -14.42
N LEU A 171 -12.39 -10.10 -14.01
CA LEU A 171 -12.64 -9.72 -12.61
C LEU A 171 -14.09 -9.99 -12.18
N GLY A 172 -15.06 -9.70 -13.07
CA GLY A 172 -16.49 -9.81 -12.77
C GLY A 172 -17.00 -11.26 -12.63
N ALA A 173 -16.31 -12.24 -13.21
CA ALA A 173 -16.69 -13.66 -13.10
C ALA A 173 -16.51 -14.25 -11.69
N VAL A 174 -15.76 -13.56 -10.82
CA VAL A 174 -15.33 -14.09 -9.52
C VAL A 174 -16.12 -13.52 -8.34
N ILE A 175 -16.97 -12.52 -8.56
CA ILE A 175 -17.74 -11.86 -7.51
C ILE A 175 -18.98 -12.71 -7.16
N PRO A 176 -19.06 -13.32 -5.96
CA PRO A 176 -20.25 -14.02 -5.54
C PRO A 176 -21.41 -13.02 -5.36
N ARG A 177 -22.63 -13.44 -5.71
CA ARG A 177 -23.82 -12.60 -5.54
C ARG A 177 -24.03 -12.30 -4.06
N GLY A 178 -24.26 -11.03 -3.73
CA GLY A 178 -24.51 -10.59 -2.35
C GLY A 178 -23.24 -10.40 -1.51
N THR A 179 -22.05 -10.48 -2.09
CA THR A 179 -20.80 -10.14 -1.40
C THR A 179 -20.49 -8.65 -1.59
N GLU A 180 -20.20 -7.96 -0.49
CA GLU A 180 -19.68 -6.61 -0.53
C GLU A 180 -18.24 -6.62 -1.05
N VAL A 181 -18.01 -5.88 -2.13
CA VAL A 181 -16.72 -5.79 -2.80
C VAL A 181 -16.28 -4.35 -2.87
N TYR A 182 -15.05 -4.13 -2.42
CA TYR A 182 -14.34 -2.87 -2.62
C TYR A 182 -13.21 -3.07 -3.61
N ALA A 183 -12.92 -2.03 -4.37
CA ALA A 183 -11.79 -1.96 -5.26
C ALA A 183 -10.79 -0.94 -4.71
N ALA A 184 -9.54 -1.37 -4.56
CA ALA A 184 -8.42 -0.48 -4.34
C ALA A 184 -7.70 -0.27 -5.68
N VAL A 185 -7.65 0.98 -6.15
CA VAL A 185 -6.95 1.39 -7.36
C VAL A 185 -5.64 2.05 -6.94
N ALA A 186 -4.56 1.31 -7.08
CA ALA A 186 -3.21 1.76 -6.78
C ALA A 186 -2.58 2.40 -8.03
N ASN A 187 -1.99 3.59 -7.86
CA ASN A 187 -1.18 4.23 -8.90
C ASN A 187 0.29 3.84 -8.73
N LEU A 188 0.75 2.91 -9.56
CA LEU A 188 2.12 2.40 -9.60
C LEU A 188 2.88 3.07 -10.75
N SER A 189 3.73 4.04 -10.45
CA SER A 189 4.54 4.76 -11.45
C SER A 189 3.74 5.35 -12.62
N GLY A 190 2.48 5.74 -12.40
CA GLY A 190 1.59 6.28 -13.44
C GLY A 190 0.64 5.25 -14.07
N HIS A 191 0.70 3.99 -13.64
CA HIS A 191 -0.18 2.90 -14.11
C HIS A 191 -1.17 2.49 -13.01
N ALA A 192 -2.40 2.16 -13.41
CA ALA A 192 -3.46 1.82 -12.47
C ALA A 192 -3.52 0.30 -12.24
N ALA A 193 -3.16 -0.14 -11.04
CA ALA A 193 -3.38 -1.51 -10.58
C ALA A 193 -4.65 -1.58 -9.73
N VAL A 194 -5.61 -2.40 -10.14
CA VAL A 194 -6.88 -2.63 -9.44
C VAL A 194 -6.83 -3.92 -8.64
N ILE A 195 -7.11 -3.82 -7.34
CA ILE A 195 -7.14 -4.93 -6.40
C ILE A 195 -8.56 -5.02 -5.82
N LEU A 196 -9.20 -6.17 -5.90
CA LEU A 196 -10.54 -6.38 -5.34
C LEU A 196 -10.47 -7.05 -3.98
N TYR A 197 -11.23 -6.49 -3.05
CA TYR A 197 -11.34 -6.92 -1.66
C TYR A 197 -12.74 -7.42 -1.36
N ARG A 198 -12.81 -8.48 -0.55
CA ARG A 198 -14.05 -8.98 0.04
C ARG A 198 -13.83 -9.20 1.54
N GLN A 199 -14.91 -9.18 2.30
CA GLN A 199 -14.87 -9.55 3.70
C GLN A 199 -14.80 -11.08 3.84
N THR A 200 -13.88 -11.56 4.67
CA THR A 200 -13.75 -12.95 5.12
C THR A 200 -13.78 -12.99 6.65
N ASP A 201 -13.72 -14.19 7.24
CA ASP A 201 -13.68 -14.36 8.70
C ASP A 201 -12.45 -13.65 9.32
N ASP A 202 -11.32 -13.65 8.59
CA ASP A 202 -10.07 -12.98 8.97
C ASP A 202 -10.01 -11.46 8.62
N GLY A 203 -11.11 -10.87 8.16
CA GLY A 203 -11.21 -9.46 7.80
C GLY A 203 -11.24 -9.20 6.28
N TRP A 204 -10.82 -8.01 5.86
CA TRP A 204 -10.79 -7.67 4.43
C TRP A 204 -9.58 -8.30 3.76
N LYS A 205 -9.82 -9.10 2.72
CA LYS A 205 -8.78 -9.83 1.99
C LYS A 205 -8.91 -9.61 0.49
N ALA A 206 -7.78 -9.49 -0.18
CA ALA A 206 -7.71 -9.34 -1.63
C ALA A 206 -8.00 -10.69 -2.30
N PHE A 207 -8.93 -10.73 -3.25
CA PHE A 207 -9.27 -11.96 -3.98
C PHE A 207 -9.05 -11.83 -5.49
N ALA A 208 -8.76 -10.62 -5.99
CA ALA A 208 -8.37 -10.42 -7.38
C ALA A 208 -7.41 -9.24 -7.55
N TYR A 209 -6.59 -9.29 -8.59
CA TYR A 209 -5.64 -8.25 -8.99
C TYR A 209 -5.59 -8.11 -10.52
N THR A 210 -5.46 -6.88 -11.02
CA THR A 210 -5.12 -6.55 -12.42
C THR A 210 -4.38 -5.21 -12.52
N ASP A 211 -3.52 -5.00 -13.53
CA ASP A 211 -2.83 -3.73 -13.85
C ASP A 211 -2.78 -3.37 -15.34
#